data_AF-A0A3M1M9N5-F1
#
_entry.id   AF-A0A3M1M9N5-F1
#
_cell.length_a   1.000
_cell.length_b   1.000
_cell.length_c   1.000
_cell.angle_alpha   90.00
_cell.angle_beta   90.00
_cell.angle_gamma   90.00
#
_symmetry.space_group_name_H-M   'P 1'
#
loop_
_entity.id
_entity.type
_entity.pdbx_description
1 polymer ?
#
loop_
_entity_poly.entity_id
_entity_poly.type
_entity_poly.pdbx_seq_one_letter_code
_entity_poly.pdbx_strand_id
1 'polypeptide(L)'
;MSQAESSPNRASSRSLDRRGFVRTSVAAGVAAATLPTRAAPPRTGEVVIGEGDHRFRVHHDWPQLPEKYSWQTTHNVAIDRAGNLYVIHEGRQELADHPSIFVFDPEGRFVRAFGHQFQGGGHGLEVREENGEEFLYVTGYQQVKCFGKLTLRGEIIWLRFAPMKSGVYAPEEAVAPKKVWGRDRFMPTNFAFLPDGGFLLADGYGSYFIHRYDRHGEWVSCFGGPGDGQGTFNTPHG
;
A
#
# COMPACT_ATOMS: atom_id res chain seq x y z
N MET A 1 70.19 -12.30 21.05
CA MET A 1 71.59 -11.91 20.78
C MET A 1 71.57 -10.71 19.85
N SER A 2 72.26 -9.64 20.28
CA SER A 2 72.73 -8.46 19.54
C SER A 2 71.75 -7.48 18.89
N GLN A 3 72.00 -6.21 19.25
CA GLN A 3 71.48 -4.96 18.72
C GLN A 3 72.17 -4.52 17.40
N ALA A 4 71.65 -3.40 16.88
CA ALA A 4 72.28 -2.27 16.16
C ALA A 4 71.80 -2.12 14.70
N GLU A 5 70.83 -1.23 14.43
CA GLU A 5 70.92 0.24 14.22
C GLU A 5 71.50 0.67 12.87
N SER A 6 70.65 1.27 12.03
CA SER A 6 70.96 2.53 11.33
C SER A 6 69.66 3.17 10.78
N SER A 7 69.27 4.31 11.34
CA SER A 7 68.34 5.31 10.76
C SER A 7 69.17 6.52 10.25
N PRO A 8 68.63 7.59 9.62
CA PRO A 8 67.23 7.88 9.27
C PRO A 8 67.02 8.41 7.82
N ASN A 9 65.78 8.48 7.35
CA ASN A 9 65.36 9.69 6.62
C ASN A 9 63.86 9.97 6.78
N ARG A 10 63.56 11.22 7.16
CA ARG A 10 62.21 11.76 7.43
C ARG A 10 61.51 12.10 6.11
N ALA A 11 60.25 11.70 5.97
CA ALA A 11 59.28 12.43 5.16
C ALA A 11 57.95 12.49 5.91
N SER A 12 57.40 13.70 5.96
CA SER A 12 56.39 14.17 6.89
C SER A 12 54.96 13.87 6.45
N SER A 13 54.12 13.61 7.44
CA SER A 13 52.65 13.61 7.34
C SER A 13 52.12 14.99 6.97
N ARG A 14 51.19 15.06 6.02
CA ARG A 14 50.28 16.21 5.87
C ARG A 14 48.84 15.73 5.81
N SER A 15 48.15 15.89 6.94
CA SER A 15 46.70 16.05 7.02
C SER A 15 46.30 17.36 6.32
N LEU A 16 45.27 17.34 5.48
CA LEU A 16 44.67 18.57 4.96
C LEU A 16 43.35 18.84 5.68
N ASP A 17 43.36 19.98 6.35
CA ASP A 17 42.32 20.55 7.20
C ASP A 17 41.28 21.34 6.40
N ARG A 18 40.08 21.39 6.97
CA ARG A 18 38.88 22.07 6.50
C ARG A 18 39.03 23.58 6.68
N ARG A 19 39.35 24.33 5.62
CA ARG A 19 38.96 25.75 5.41
C ARG A 19 39.62 26.29 4.15
N GLY A 20 38.81 26.52 3.12
CA GLY A 20 39.29 27.25 1.94
C GLY A 20 38.40 27.08 0.73
N PHE A 21 37.14 27.52 0.81
CA PHE A 21 36.46 27.94 -0.43
C PHE A 21 35.28 28.87 -0.13
N VAL A 22 35.54 30.18 -0.09
CA VAL A 22 34.52 31.19 -0.41
C VAL A 22 35.19 32.32 -1.17
N ARG A 23 34.82 32.49 -2.44
CA ARG A 23 34.29 33.74 -3.04
C ARG A 23 34.47 33.73 -4.54
N THR A 24 33.39 33.49 -5.28
CA THR A 24 33.01 34.38 -6.38
C THR A 24 31.51 34.32 -6.56
N SER A 25 30.82 35.38 -6.17
CA SER A 25 29.41 35.59 -6.44
C SER A 25 29.29 36.22 -7.82
N VAL A 26 28.67 35.53 -8.77
CA VAL A 26 28.11 36.15 -9.98
C VAL A 26 26.63 35.78 -10.04
N ALA A 27 25.80 36.82 -10.05
CA ALA A 27 24.36 36.71 -10.16
C ALA A 27 23.98 36.05 -11.50
N ALA A 28 23.34 34.89 -11.44
CA ALA A 28 22.57 34.32 -12.55
C ALA A 28 21.12 34.21 -12.09
N GLY A 29 20.23 34.95 -12.77
CA GLY A 29 18.80 34.92 -12.50
C GLY A 29 18.25 33.50 -12.58
N VAL A 30 17.40 33.14 -11.62
CA VAL A 30 16.67 31.87 -11.64
C VAL A 30 15.58 31.99 -12.72
N ALA A 31 15.93 31.64 -13.95
CA ALA A 31 14.92 31.15 -14.88
C ALA A 31 14.52 29.76 -14.35
N ALA A 32 13.31 29.66 -13.79
CA ALA A 32 12.70 28.38 -13.52
C ALA A 32 12.53 27.66 -14.87
N ALA A 33 13.48 26.80 -15.22
CA ALA A 33 13.30 25.88 -16.32
C ALA A 33 12.20 24.89 -15.91
N THR A 34 10.97 25.21 -16.28
CA THR A 34 9.91 24.22 -16.39
C THR A 34 10.37 23.23 -17.45
N LEU A 35 10.96 22.11 -17.01
CA LEU A 35 11.12 20.96 -17.89
C LEU A 35 9.70 20.52 -18.25
N PRO A 36 9.25 20.65 -19.50
CA PRO A 36 7.98 20.04 -19.87
C PRO A 36 8.15 18.55 -19.63
N THR A 37 7.33 17.99 -18.75
CA THR A 37 7.07 16.55 -18.71
C THR A 37 6.46 16.19 -20.05
N ARG A 38 7.30 15.94 -21.05
CA ARG A 38 6.86 15.32 -22.29
C ARG A 38 6.36 13.93 -21.88
N ALA A 39 5.03 13.80 -21.82
CA ALA A 39 4.40 12.49 -21.89
C ALA A 39 5.06 11.76 -23.07
N ALA A 40 5.61 10.58 -22.81
CA ALA A 40 6.12 9.75 -23.88
C ALA A 40 4.98 9.56 -24.88
N PRO A 41 5.25 9.65 -26.20
CA PRO A 41 4.21 9.36 -27.18
C PRO A 41 3.64 7.96 -26.89
N PRO A 42 2.31 7.78 -27.01
CA PRO A 42 1.71 6.47 -26.78
C PRO A 42 2.45 5.44 -27.64
N ARG A 43 2.87 4.34 -27.02
CA ARG A 43 3.51 3.24 -27.77
C ARG A 43 2.47 2.71 -28.74
N THR A 44 2.61 3.04 -30.01
CA THR A 44 1.63 2.74 -31.07
C THR A 44 1.68 1.29 -31.57
N GLY A 45 2.07 0.34 -30.70
CA GLY A 45 2.20 -1.07 -31.06
C GLY A 45 1.53 -1.97 -30.01
N GLU A 46 0.99 -3.08 -30.48
CA GLU A 46 0.46 -4.14 -29.62
C GLU A 46 1.55 -4.60 -28.64
N VAL A 47 1.33 -4.35 -27.34
CA VAL A 47 2.24 -4.82 -26.30
C VAL A 47 1.79 -6.22 -25.91
N VAL A 48 2.66 -7.21 -26.16
CA VAL A 48 2.45 -8.59 -25.73
C VAL A 48 3.45 -8.91 -24.62
N ILE A 49 2.94 -9.40 -23.49
CA ILE A 49 3.73 -9.85 -22.34
C ILE A 49 3.63 -11.37 -22.18
N GLY A 50 4.53 -11.95 -21.37
CA GLY A 50 4.59 -13.39 -21.14
C GLY A 50 5.38 -14.16 -22.20
N GLU A 51 5.46 -15.48 -22.05
CA GLU A 51 6.29 -16.37 -22.87
C GLU A 51 5.62 -17.73 -23.10
N GLY A 52 6.13 -18.48 -24.09
CA GLY A 52 5.57 -19.79 -24.46
C GLY A 52 4.08 -19.73 -24.77
N ASP A 53 3.30 -20.61 -24.15
CA ASP A 53 1.85 -20.70 -24.29
C ASP A 53 1.08 -19.65 -23.47
N HIS A 54 1.77 -18.88 -22.61
CA HIS A 54 1.18 -17.88 -21.73
C HIS A 54 1.54 -16.46 -22.16
N ARG A 55 1.00 -16.05 -23.31
CA ARG A 55 1.19 -14.71 -23.87
C ARG A 55 -0.11 -13.90 -23.79
N PHE A 56 0.01 -12.67 -23.32
CA PHE A 56 -1.12 -11.78 -23.08
C PHE A 56 -0.94 -10.48 -23.83
N ARG A 57 -1.99 -10.01 -24.50
CA ARG A 57 -2.06 -8.68 -25.09
C ARG A 57 -2.45 -7.67 -24.03
N VAL A 58 -1.67 -6.60 -23.90
CA VAL A 58 -2.00 -5.49 -23.01
C VAL A 58 -2.99 -4.57 -23.72
N HIS A 59 -4.13 -4.37 -23.08
CA HIS A 59 -5.11 -3.35 -23.45
C HIS A 59 -4.86 -2.11 -22.61
N HIS A 60 -4.07 -1.18 -23.15
CA HIS A 60 -3.75 0.08 -22.50
C HIS A 60 -4.98 0.98 -22.39
N ASP A 61 -5.00 1.81 -21.35
CA ASP A 61 -6.00 2.87 -21.14
C ASP A 61 -7.45 2.35 -21.22
N TRP A 62 -7.67 1.09 -20.84
CA TRP A 62 -9.00 0.46 -20.88
C TRP A 62 -9.99 1.07 -19.88
N PRO A 63 -9.65 1.30 -18.59
CA PRO A 63 -10.55 1.99 -17.67
C PRO A 63 -10.71 3.47 -18.06
N GLN A 64 -11.93 3.86 -18.44
CA GLN A 64 -12.29 5.21 -18.85
C GLN A 64 -12.71 6.05 -17.64
N LEU A 65 -11.76 6.71 -16.98
CA LEU A 65 -12.04 7.56 -15.81
C LEU A 65 -12.59 8.94 -16.24
N PRO A 66 -13.71 9.42 -15.66
CA PRO A 66 -14.24 10.75 -15.95
C PRO A 66 -13.33 11.88 -15.46
N GLU A 67 -13.31 13.01 -16.17
CA GLU A 67 -12.41 14.16 -15.90
C GLU A 67 -12.47 14.72 -14.47
N LYS A 68 -13.61 14.58 -13.79
CA LYS A 68 -13.77 15.03 -12.40
C LYS A 68 -12.98 14.23 -11.37
N TYR A 69 -12.47 13.06 -11.76
CA TYR A 69 -11.68 12.18 -10.90
C TYR A 69 -10.26 12.08 -11.40
N SER A 70 -9.35 11.80 -10.47
CA SER A 70 -7.95 11.54 -10.77
C SER A 70 -7.53 10.24 -10.12
N TRP A 71 -6.72 9.45 -10.83
CA TRP A 71 -6.00 8.33 -10.22
C TRP A 71 -5.09 8.85 -9.09
N GLN A 72 -5.04 8.07 -8.01
CA GLN A 72 -4.09 8.22 -6.91
C GLN A 72 -3.26 6.93 -6.83
N THR A 73 -2.44 6.74 -5.80
CA THR A 73 -1.71 5.47 -5.60
C THR A 73 -2.71 4.31 -5.48
N THR A 74 -2.75 3.42 -6.47
CA THR A 74 -3.62 2.23 -6.46
C THR A 74 -2.93 1.10 -5.70
N HIS A 75 -3.70 0.36 -4.91
CA HIS A 75 -3.17 -0.75 -4.10
C HIS A 75 -3.76 -2.11 -4.47
N ASN A 76 -5.04 -2.18 -4.84
CA ASN A 76 -5.67 -3.47 -5.12
C ASN A 76 -6.85 -3.35 -6.09
N VAL A 77 -7.26 -4.48 -6.65
CA VAL A 77 -8.40 -4.63 -7.55
C VAL A 77 -9.21 -5.87 -7.20
N ALA A 78 -10.53 -5.81 -7.41
CA ALA A 78 -11.42 -6.96 -7.29
C ALA A 78 -12.43 -6.99 -8.43
N ILE A 79 -12.99 -8.16 -8.73
CA ILE A 79 -13.97 -8.36 -9.80
C ILE A 79 -15.21 -9.04 -9.21
N ASP A 80 -16.40 -8.49 -9.48
CA ASP A 80 -17.66 -9.14 -9.09
C ASP A 80 -18.14 -10.17 -10.13
N ARG A 81 -19.19 -10.92 -9.80
CA ARG A 81 -19.78 -11.95 -10.68
C ARG A 81 -20.28 -11.39 -12.02
N ALA A 82 -20.62 -10.10 -12.08
CA ALA A 82 -21.01 -9.43 -13.32
C ALA A 82 -19.81 -8.94 -14.15
N GLY A 83 -18.58 -9.15 -13.65
CA GLY A 83 -17.34 -8.74 -14.30
C GLY A 83 -16.98 -7.28 -14.08
N ASN A 84 -17.63 -6.57 -13.15
CA ASN A 84 -17.24 -5.19 -12.86
C ASN A 84 -15.91 -5.18 -12.10
N LEU A 85 -14.97 -4.37 -12.58
CA LEU A 85 -13.70 -4.10 -11.92
C LEU A 85 -13.88 -3.04 -10.85
N TYR A 86 -13.42 -3.34 -9.63
CA TYR A 86 -13.30 -2.38 -8.54
C TYR A 86 -11.82 -2.10 -8.31
N VAL A 87 -11.43 -0.84 -8.18
CA VAL A 87 -10.05 -0.42 -7.93
C VAL A 87 -10.02 0.46 -6.70
N ILE A 88 -9.19 0.10 -5.71
CA ILE A 88 -8.97 0.92 -4.51
C ILE A 88 -7.65 1.68 -4.59
N HIS A 89 -7.70 2.90 -4.06
CA HIS A 89 -6.56 3.80 -3.92
C HIS A 89 -6.28 4.05 -2.46
N GLU A 90 -5.02 4.36 -2.17
CA GLU A 90 -4.62 4.91 -0.88
C GLU A 90 -5.47 6.10 -0.49
N GLY A 91 -5.70 7.03 -1.42
CA GLY A 91 -6.30 8.30 -1.06
C GLY A 91 -5.27 9.35 -0.71
N ARG A 92 -5.65 10.62 -0.84
CA ARG A 92 -4.88 11.76 -0.35
C ARG A 92 -5.66 12.39 0.79
N GLN A 93 -5.06 12.49 1.98
CA GLN A 93 -5.78 12.90 3.19
C GLN A 93 -6.42 14.29 3.07
N GLU A 94 -5.81 15.18 2.27
CA GLU A 94 -6.29 16.52 1.98
C GLU A 94 -7.47 16.57 1.00
N LEU A 95 -7.77 15.46 0.30
CA LEU A 95 -8.89 15.33 -0.63
C LEU A 95 -10.00 14.47 -0.02
N ALA A 96 -10.50 14.88 1.16
CA ALA A 96 -11.42 14.07 1.98
C ALA A 96 -12.68 13.58 1.25
N ASP A 97 -13.20 14.35 0.28
CA ASP A 97 -14.40 13.99 -0.49
C ASP A 97 -14.09 13.18 -1.77
N HIS A 98 -12.82 13.00 -2.12
CA HIS A 98 -12.46 12.19 -3.28
C HIS A 98 -12.75 10.70 -2.99
N PRO A 99 -13.35 9.96 -3.92
CA PRO A 99 -13.60 8.53 -3.71
C PRO A 99 -12.28 7.75 -3.69
N SER A 100 -12.20 6.74 -2.83
CA SER A 100 -11.03 5.83 -2.84
C SER A 100 -11.28 4.59 -3.70
N ILE A 101 -12.54 4.31 -4.08
CA ILE A 101 -12.90 3.12 -4.87
C ILE A 101 -13.60 3.57 -6.16
N PHE A 102 -13.08 3.11 -7.29
CA PHE A 102 -13.67 3.28 -8.63
C PHE A 102 -14.18 1.95 -9.17
N VAL A 103 -15.31 1.98 -9.87
CA VAL A 103 -15.94 0.80 -10.46
C VAL A 103 -16.11 0.98 -11.96
N PHE A 104 -15.70 -0.03 -12.73
CA PHE A 104 -15.79 -0.08 -14.18
C PHE A 104 -16.49 -1.37 -14.60
N ASP A 105 -17.19 -1.34 -15.73
CA ASP A 105 -17.81 -2.53 -16.31
C ASP A 105 -16.79 -3.36 -17.13
N PRO A 106 -17.15 -4.55 -17.65
CA PRO A 106 -16.27 -5.39 -18.47
C PRO A 106 -15.79 -4.76 -19.79
N GLU A 107 -16.32 -3.60 -20.17
CA GLU A 107 -15.86 -2.81 -21.32
C GLU A 107 -15.00 -1.60 -20.91
N GLY A 108 -14.74 -1.42 -19.62
CA GLY A 108 -13.88 -0.38 -19.08
C GLY A 108 -14.61 0.94 -18.87
N ARG A 109 -15.93 0.98 -19.04
CA ARG A 109 -16.70 2.22 -18.83
C ARG A 109 -16.89 2.44 -17.35
N PHE A 110 -16.71 3.68 -16.91
CA PHE A 110 -16.96 4.06 -15.53
C PHE A 110 -18.43 3.86 -15.14
N VAL A 111 -18.65 3.14 -14.04
CA VAL A 111 -19.98 2.86 -13.50
C VAL A 111 -20.28 3.78 -12.31
N ARG A 112 -19.40 3.79 -11.31
CA ARG A 112 -19.58 4.55 -10.06
C ARG A 112 -18.28 4.71 -9.29
N ALA A 113 -18.30 5.59 -8.29
CA ALA A 113 -17.21 5.75 -7.34
C ALA A 113 -17.76 6.00 -5.92
N PHE A 114 -17.07 5.48 -4.91
CA PHE A 114 -17.42 5.62 -3.49
C PHE A 114 -16.17 5.41 -2.60
N GLY A 115 -16.35 5.29 -1.29
CA GLY A 115 -15.25 4.95 -0.38
C GLY A 115 -14.40 6.15 0.07
N HIS A 116 -14.97 7.35 0.15
CA HIS A 116 -14.24 8.55 0.63
C HIS A 116 -13.72 8.37 2.07
N GLN A 117 -14.40 7.56 2.88
CA GLN A 117 -13.97 7.22 4.25
C GLN A 117 -12.61 6.49 4.32
N PHE A 118 -12.13 5.97 3.19
CA PHE A 118 -10.81 5.32 3.09
C PHE A 118 -9.72 6.28 2.59
N GLN A 119 -9.99 7.57 2.43
CA GLN A 119 -8.99 8.51 1.93
C GLN A 119 -7.76 8.59 2.83
N GLY A 120 -6.61 8.32 2.21
CA GLY A 120 -5.29 8.28 2.80
C GLY A 120 -5.00 6.99 3.57
N GLY A 121 -5.74 5.93 3.31
CA GLY A 121 -5.36 4.60 3.76
C GLY A 121 -6.01 3.46 3.01
N GLY A 122 -6.78 3.66 1.94
CA GLY A 122 -7.39 2.53 1.23
C GLY A 122 -6.34 1.57 0.69
N HIS A 123 -6.51 0.27 0.90
CA HIS A 123 -5.46 -0.69 0.56
C HIS A 123 -6.00 -1.99 -0.04
N GLY A 124 -6.48 -2.91 0.78
CA GLY A 124 -7.02 -4.20 0.38
C GLY A 124 -8.45 -4.06 -0.10
N LEU A 125 -8.79 -4.84 -1.12
CA LEU A 125 -10.13 -4.87 -1.69
C LEU A 125 -10.39 -6.26 -2.25
N GLU A 126 -11.43 -6.92 -1.76
CA GLU A 126 -11.81 -8.25 -2.20
C GLU A 126 -13.33 -8.33 -2.36
N VAL A 127 -13.79 -9.04 -3.39
CA VAL A 127 -15.20 -9.41 -3.53
C VAL A 127 -15.39 -10.79 -2.90
N ARG A 128 -16.43 -10.93 -2.08
CA ARG A 128 -16.79 -12.20 -1.44
C ARG A 128 -18.27 -12.49 -1.61
N GLU A 129 -18.58 -13.69 -2.08
CA GLU A 129 -19.94 -14.23 -2.00
C GLU A 129 -20.22 -14.83 -0.62
N GLU A 130 -21.35 -14.44 -0.02
CA GLU A 130 -21.88 -15.02 1.20
C GLU A 130 -23.38 -15.29 1.03
N ASN A 131 -23.78 -16.55 1.12
CA ASN A 131 -25.19 -16.98 0.99
C ASN A 131 -25.87 -16.47 -0.30
N GLY A 132 -25.14 -16.43 -1.42
CA GLY A 132 -25.64 -15.99 -2.72
C GLY A 132 -25.53 -14.47 -2.99
N GLU A 133 -25.15 -13.67 -2.00
CA GLU A 133 -24.97 -12.22 -2.14
C GLU A 133 -23.48 -11.84 -2.13
N GLU A 134 -23.08 -10.87 -2.95
CA GLU A 134 -21.71 -10.40 -3.03
C GLU A 134 -21.47 -9.15 -2.19
N PHE A 135 -20.34 -9.12 -1.51
CA PHE A 135 -19.92 -8.04 -0.64
C PHE A 135 -18.47 -7.64 -0.94
N LEU A 136 -18.13 -6.40 -0.62
CA LEU A 136 -16.76 -5.91 -0.64
C LEU A 136 -16.16 -6.00 0.74
N TYR A 137 -14.97 -6.59 0.84
CA TYR A 137 -14.11 -6.53 2.01
C TYR A 137 -13.00 -5.54 1.74
N VAL A 138 -12.81 -4.59 2.63
CA VAL A 138 -11.91 -3.44 2.43
C VAL A 138 -10.99 -3.29 3.63
N THR A 139 -9.71 -3.02 3.40
CA THR A 139 -8.78 -2.60 4.46
C THR A 139 -8.37 -1.14 4.26
N GLY A 140 -8.16 -0.48 5.40
CA GLY A 140 -7.66 0.87 5.51
C GLY A 140 -6.42 0.90 6.41
N TYR A 141 -5.26 1.22 5.86
CA TYR A 141 -4.01 1.36 6.60
C TYR A 141 -3.74 2.81 7.05
N GLN A 142 -2.56 3.06 7.63
CA GLN A 142 -2.05 4.37 8.01
C GLN A 142 -2.94 5.20 8.96
N GLN A 143 -3.73 6.16 8.48
CA GLN A 143 -4.66 6.95 9.31
C GLN A 143 -6.04 6.32 9.43
N VAL A 144 -6.40 5.42 8.52
CA VAL A 144 -7.73 4.81 8.51
C VAL A 144 -7.80 3.67 9.54
N LYS A 145 -6.74 2.85 9.60
CA LYS A 145 -6.51 1.77 10.59
C LYS A 145 -7.76 0.92 10.87
N CYS A 146 -8.45 0.54 9.82
CA CYS A 146 -9.69 -0.21 9.93
C CYS A 146 -9.76 -1.30 8.85
N PHE A 147 -10.72 -2.19 9.00
CA PHE A 147 -11.13 -3.09 7.94
C PHE A 147 -12.65 -3.28 8.01
N GLY A 148 -13.25 -3.67 6.91
CA GLY A 148 -14.70 -3.53 6.78
C GLY A 148 -15.33 -4.46 5.77
N LYS A 149 -16.65 -4.56 5.87
CA LYS A 149 -17.53 -5.17 4.88
C LYS A 149 -18.53 -4.13 4.39
N LEU A 150 -18.66 -4.03 3.09
CA LEU A 150 -19.55 -3.11 2.39
C LEU A 150 -20.44 -3.89 1.42
N THR A 151 -21.57 -3.31 1.03
CA THR A 151 -22.30 -3.74 -0.16
C THR A 151 -21.49 -3.39 -1.43
N LEU A 152 -21.80 -3.99 -2.57
CA LEU A 152 -21.21 -3.60 -3.87
C LEU A 152 -21.52 -2.14 -4.28
N ARG A 153 -22.44 -1.48 -3.57
CA ARG A 153 -22.77 -0.05 -3.73
C ARG A 153 -22.02 0.87 -2.77
N GLY A 154 -21.18 0.31 -1.89
CA GLY A 154 -20.36 1.08 -0.96
C GLY A 154 -21.03 1.40 0.37
N GLU A 155 -22.21 0.83 0.66
CA GLU A 155 -22.87 0.99 1.94
C GLU A 155 -22.12 0.17 3.00
N ILE A 156 -21.82 0.77 4.14
CA ILE A 156 -21.09 0.10 5.22
C ILE A 156 -22.04 -0.87 5.92
N ILE A 157 -21.68 -2.15 5.93
CA ILE A 157 -22.33 -3.18 6.75
C ILE A 157 -21.67 -3.20 8.13
N TRP A 158 -20.33 -3.24 8.15
CA TRP A 158 -19.57 -3.06 9.37
C TRP A 158 -18.16 -2.55 9.10
N LEU A 159 -17.61 -1.86 10.10
CA LEU A 159 -16.19 -1.58 10.24
C LEU A 159 -15.68 -2.19 11.55
N ARG A 160 -14.41 -2.55 11.54
CA ARG A 160 -13.66 -3.10 12.67
C ARG A 160 -12.27 -2.46 12.71
N PHE A 161 -11.68 -2.48 13.89
CA PHE A 161 -10.38 -1.86 14.19
C PHE A 161 -9.45 -2.92 14.80
N ALA A 162 -8.31 -2.49 15.33
CA ALA A 162 -7.28 -3.38 15.88
C ALA A 162 -7.86 -4.47 16.81
N PRO A 163 -7.56 -5.77 16.61
CA PRO A 163 -8.05 -6.83 17.48
C PRO A 163 -7.27 -6.86 18.79
N MET A 164 -7.68 -6.03 19.76
CA MET A 164 -6.98 -5.86 21.04
C MET A 164 -6.85 -7.16 21.86
N LYS A 165 -7.75 -8.13 21.67
CA LYS A 165 -7.68 -9.46 22.29
C LYS A 165 -6.40 -10.24 21.93
N SER A 166 -5.71 -9.86 20.84
CA SER A 166 -4.44 -10.46 20.43
C SER A 166 -3.27 -10.14 21.36
N GLY A 167 -3.34 -9.04 22.13
CA GLY A 167 -2.24 -8.57 22.95
C GLY A 167 -1.05 -7.98 22.17
N VAL A 168 -1.17 -7.79 20.86
CA VAL A 168 -0.09 -7.31 19.97
C VAL A 168 0.01 -5.79 19.93
N TYR A 169 -1.11 -5.10 20.16
CA TYR A 169 -1.23 -3.67 19.89
C TYR A 169 -1.06 -2.79 21.12
N ALA A 170 -0.62 -1.57 20.90
CA ALA A 170 -0.56 -0.55 21.93
C ALA A 170 -1.94 -0.28 22.57
N PRO A 171 -1.98 0.17 23.84
CA PRO A 171 -3.22 0.59 24.47
C PRO A 171 -4.00 1.56 23.59
N GLU A 172 -5.32 1.38 23.57
CA GLU A 172 -6.29 2.21 22.85
C GLU A 172 -6.18 2.19 21.30
N GLU A 173 -5.33 1.36 20.69
CA GLU A 173 -5.16 1.34 19.22
C GLU A 173 -6.47 1.10 18.46
N ALA A 174 -7.46 0.39 19.04
CA ALA A 174 -8.76 0.16 18.42
C ALA A 174 -9.76 1.33 18.54
N VAL A 175 -9.58 2.25 19.49
CA VAL A 175 -10.57 3.31 19.81
C VAL A 175 -10.01 4.72 19.61
N ALA A 176 -8.71 4.91 19.80
CA ALA A 176 -7.99 6.17 19.61
C ALA A 176 -6.64 5.90 18.92
N PRO A 177 -6.64 5.35 17.68
CA PRO A 177 -5.41 5.03 16.98
C PRO A 177 -4.55 6.27 16.74
N LYS A 178 -3.26 6.16 17.05
CA LYS A 178 -2.29 7.22 16.74
C LYS A 178 -1.83 7.11 15.29
N LYS A 179 -1.63 8.24 14.61
CA LYS A 179 -1.07 8.31 13.25
C LYS A 179 0.45 8.12 13.25
N VAL A 180 0.90 6.99 13.79
CA VAL A 180 2.30 6.60 13.89
C VAL A 180 2.49 5.19 13.36
N TRP A 181 3.68 4.94 12.83
CA TRP A 181 4.14 3.62 12.40
C TRP A 181 4.77 2.87 13.58
N GLY A 182 4.67 1.54 13.58
CA GLY A 182 5.24 0.70 14.62
C GLY A 182 4.72 -0.73 14.56
N ARG A 183 5.47 -1.67 15.15
CA ARG A 183 5.07 -3.09 15.24
C ARG A 183 3.90 -3.36 16.20
N ASP A 184 3.57 -2.37 17.00
CA ASP A 184 2.44 -2.34 17.93
C ASP A 184 1.24 -1.55 17.36
N ARG A 185 1.26 -1.23 16.05
CA ARG A 185 0.25 -0.44 15.35
C ARG A 185 -0.50 -1.29 14.36
N PHE A 186 -1.79 -1.04 14.22
CA PHE A 186 -2.63 -1.78 13.30
C PHE A 186 -2.67 -1.08 11.94
N MET A 187 -2.21 -1.76 10.90
CA MET A 187 -2.18 -1.26 9.53
C MET A 187 -2.46 -2.42 8.55
N PRO A 188 -3.74 -2.88 8.49
CA PRO A 188 -4.13 -4.03 7.71
C PRO A 188 -3.98 -3.78 6.22
N THR A 189 -3.62 -4.84 5.48
CA THR A 189 -3.28 -4.75 4.05
C THR A 189 -4.22 -5.56 3.19
N ASN A 190 -4.48 -6.83 3.49
CA ASN A 190 -5.47 -7.61 2.73
C ASN A 190 -6.05 -8.81 3.50
N PHE A 191 -7.03 -9.47 2.88
CA PHE A 191 -7.76 -10.64 3.39
C PHE A 191 -7.38 -11.93 2.64
N ALA A 192 -7.63 -13.07 3.28
CA ALA A 192 -7.78 -14.35 2.60
C ALA A 192 -8.97 -15.11 3.20
N PHE A 193 -9.93 -15.52 2.38
CA PHE A 193 -11.14 -16.19 2.88
C PHE A 193 -10.92 -17.69 3.12
N LEU A 194 -11.57 -18.21 4.16
CA LEU A 194 -11.44 -19.60 4.58
C LEU A 194 -12.68 -20.42 4.22
N PRO A 195 -12.53 -21.73 3.95
CA PRO A 195 -13.66 -22.63 3.65
C PRO A 195 -14.70 -22.74 4.77
N ASP A 196 -14.31 -22.47 6.02
CA ASP A 196 -15.20 -22.47 7.18
C ASP A 196 -16.10 -21.21 7.27
N GLY A 197 -16.00 -20.31 6.29
CA GLY A 197 -16.69 -19.03 6.27
C GLY A 197 -15.95 -17.92 7.03
N GLY A 198 -14.85 -18.21 7.72
CA GLY A 198 -13.98 -17.21 8.32
C GLY A 198 -13.07 -16.51 7.31
N PHE A 199 -12.11 -15.75 7.84
CA PHE A 199 -11.08 -15.10 7.05
C PHE A 199 -9.79 -14.89 7.85
N LEU A 200 -8.70 -14.80 7.12
CA LEU A 200 -7.43 -14.28 7.59
C LEU A 200 -7.32 -12.81 7.18
N LEU A 201 -6.74 -12.00 8.06
CA LEU A 201 -6.44 -10.59 7.83
C LEU A 201 -4.95 -10.38 8.06
N ALA A 202 -4.24 -9.96 7.02
CA ALA A 202 -2.84 -9.60 7.12
C ALA A 202 -2.71 -8.18 7.68
N ASP A 203 -2.03 -8.04 8.82
CA ASP A 203 -1.56 -6.75 9.31
C ASP A 203 -0.18 -6.42 8.71
N GLY A 204 -0.20 -6.11 7.41
CA GLY A 204 0.99 -6.11 6.57
C GLY A 204 1.93 -4.95 6.77
N TYR A 205 1.45 -3.78 7.15
CA TYR A 205 2.33 -2.65 7.47
C TYR A 205 2.52 -2.46 8.96
N GLY A 206 1.69 -3.09 9.80
CA GLY A 206 1.57 -2.81 11.22
C GLY A 206 2.35 -3.79 12.08
N SER A 207 1.78 -4.92 12.44
CA SER A 207 2.41 -5.90 13.34
C SER A 207 3.07 -7.08 12.63
N TYR A 208 2.79 -7.28 11.34
CA TYR A 208 3.14 -8.49 10.56
C TYR A 208 2.48 -9.77 11.08
N PHE A 209 1.48 -9.68 11.96
CA PHE A 209 0.66 -10.83 12.31
C PHE A 209 -0.44 -11.07 11.27
N ILE A 210 -0.78 -12.33 11.11
CA ILE A 210 -1.99 -12.77 10.41
C ILE A 210 -3.04 -13.05 11.48
N HIS A 211 -4.15 -12.32 11.44
CA HIS A 211 -5.27 -12.50 12.36
C HIS A 211 -6.31 -13.41 11.74
N ARG A 212 -6.78 -14.41 12.49
CA ARG A 212 -7.89 -15.28 12.09
C ARG A 212 -9.19 -14.80 12.72
N TYR A 213 -10.21 -14.70 11.89
CA TYR A 213 -11.60 -14.42 12.27
C TYR A 213 -12.49 -15.58 11.84
N ASP A 214 -13.53 -15.83 12.61
CA ASP A 214 -14.56 -16.81 12.26
C ASP A 214 -15.59 -16.25 11.26
N ARG A 215 -16.57 -17.08 10.90
CA ARG A 215 -17.65 -16.72 9.97
C ARG A 215 -18.57 -15.59 10.45
N HIS A 216 -18.52 -15.25 11.74
CA HIS A 216 -19.26 -14.15 12.34
C HIS A 216 -18.43 -12.86 12.40
N GLY A 217 -17.17 -12.91 11.96
CA GLY A 217 -16.23 -11.80 12.05
C GLY A 217 -15.68 -11.61 13.46
N GLU A 218 -15.77 -12.63 14.33
CA GLU A 218 -15.20 -12.60 15.66
C GLU A 218 -13.74 -13.06 15.63
N TRP A 219 -12.88 -12.36 16.36
CA TRP A 219 -11.45 -12.68 16.41
C TRP A 219 -11.22 -14.00 17.16
N VAL A 220 -10.44 -14.90 16.56
CA VAL A 220 -10.15 -16.24 17.09
C VAL A 220 -8.71 -16.33 17.60
N SER A 221 -7.75 -15.97 16.75
CA SER A 221 -6.32 -16.15 17.04
C SER A 221 -5.47 -15.28 16.10
N CYS A 222 -4.16 -15.27 16.33
CA CYS A 222 -3.19 -14.78 15.36
C CYS A 222 -1.93 -15.65 15.36
N PHE A 223 -1.21 -15.62 14.25
CA PHE A 223 0.10 -16.25 14.10
C PHE A 223 0.98 -15.33 13.25
N GLY A 224 2.29 -15.61 13.22
CA GLY A 224 3.23 -14.74 12.51
C GLY A 224 3.96 -13.80 13.45
N GLY A 225 4.16 -12.58 12.96
CA GLY A 225 4.99 -11.56 13.58
C GLY A 225 6.33 -11.38 12.84
N PRO A 226 7.09 -10.34 13.20
CA PRO A 226 8.33 -9.99 12.51
C PRO A 226 9.45 -11.00 12.77
N GLY A 227 10.23 -11.31 11.74
CA GLY A 227 11.45 -12.10 11.86
C GLY A 227 11.87 -12.76 10.56
N ASP A 228 13.00 -13.46 10.61
CA ASP A 228 13.64 -14.14 9.46
C ASP A 228 13.52 -15.68 9.54
N GLY A 229 12.73 -16.19 10.47
CA GLY A 229 12.59 -17.63 10.77
C GLY A 229 11.35 -18.27 10.16
N GLN A 230 11.20 -19.57 10.40
CA GLN A 230 9.98 -20.27 10.01
C GLN A 230 8.78 -19.71 10.78
N GLY A 231 7.72 -19.38 10.04
CA GLY A 231 6.47 -18.87 10.61
C GLY A 231 6.48 -17.39 10.97
N THR A 232 7.53 -16.64 10.64
CA THR A 232 7.55 -15.17 10.74
C THR A 232 7.40 -14.52 9.37
N PHE A 233 7.05 -13.24 9.36
CA PHE A 233 6.77 -12.50 8.15
C PHE A 233 7.57 -11.20 8.09
N ASN A 234 7.81 -10.72 6.87
CA ASN A 234 8.26 -9.37 6.61
C ASN A 234 7.26 -8.75 5.65
N THR A 235 6.41 -7.86 6.17
CA THR A 235 5.48 -7.09 5.35
C THR A 235 4.47 -8.00 4.61
N PRO A 236 3.71 -8.88 5.30
CA PRO A 236 2.78 -9.79 4.62
C PRO A 236 1.65 -9.00 3.93
N HIS A 237 1.49 -9.18 2.63
CA HIS A 237 0.50 -8.50 1.79
C HIS A 237 -0.27 -9.51 0.95
N GLY A 238 -1.38 -9.03 0.37
CA GLY A 238 -2.11 -9.68 -0.70
C GLY A 238 -2.63 -8.64 -1.65
#